data_AF-A0A1F3STX1-F1
#
_entry.id   AF-A0A1F3STX1-F1
#
_cell.length_a   1.000
_cell.length_b   1.000
_cell.length_c   1.000
_cell.angle_alpha   90.00
_cell.angle_beta   90.00
_cell.angle_gamma   90.00
#
_symmetry.space_group_name_H-M   'P 1'
#
loop_
_entity.id
_entity.type
_entity.pdbx_description
1 polymer ?
#
loop_
_entity_poly.entity_id
_entity_poly.type
_entity_poly.pdbx_seq_one_letter_code
_entity_poly.pdbx_strand_id
1 'polypeptide(L)'
;MVSFLLVVDRGFFGPIEHPGWLRAASLAEIPSSAGKRVFPAYLPETLRWPPERIFHREKPVPGWWVGLVSNEKPEEVALWVGSGSEPLPEEFAYLRECLRDRARCPEGWHVFSSNIEGIPVFLITRIDPASAAQILTELKPET
;
A
#
# COMPACT_ATOMS: atom_id res chain seq x y z
N MET A 1 34.24 4.25 52.70
CA MET A 1 34.33 4.82 51.33
C MET A 1 34.72 3.67 50.43
N VAL A 2 33.91 3.24 49.47
CA VAL A 2 33.50 3.99 48.28
C VAL A 2 32.09 3.55 47.86
N SER A 3 31.21 4.53 47.69
CA SER A 3 29.90 4.37 47.05
C SER A 3 30.11 4.27 45.54
N PHE A 4 29.70 3.17 44.92
CA PHE A 4 29.53 3.11 43.47
C PHE A 4 28.09 3.50 43.14
N LEU A 5 27.93 4.74 42.64
CA LEU A 5 26.71 5.23 42.02
C LEU A 5 26.54 4.51 40.67
N LEU A 6 25.58 3.59 40.60
CA LEU A 6 25.04 3.09 39.34
C LEU A 6 24.20 4.21 38.72
N VAL A 7 24.84 5.01 37.86
CA VAL A 7 24.15 5.86 36.90
C VAL A 7 23.58 4.91 35.85
N VAL A 8 22.30 4.57 35.98
CA VAL A 8 21.55 3.92 34.89
C VAL A 8 21.34 5.00 33.83
N ASP A 9 22.21 4.93 32.83
CA ASP A 9 22.18 5.74 31.63
C ASP A 9 20.78 5.63 30.99
N ARG A 10 20.00 6.71 31.07
CA ARG A 10 18.77 6.91 30.28
C ARG A 10 19.15 7.29 28.85
N GLY A 11 19.98 6.46 28.22
CA GLY A 11 20.45 6.61 26.86
C GLY A 11 19.37 6.19 25.88
N PHE A 12 18.64 7.18 25.36
CA PHE A 12 18.44 7.31 23.92
C PHE A 12 17.76 6.13 23.18
N PHE A 13 16.55 5.75 23.59
CA PHE A 13 15.58 5.24 22.61
C PHE A 13 14.98 6.43 21.87
N GLY A 14 15.74 7.00 20.93
CA GLY A 14 15.14 7.82 19.87
C GLY A 14 14.07 6.98 19.17
N PRO A 15 12.97 7.58 18.67
CA PRO A 15 11.95 6.82 17.96
C PRO A 15 12.63 6.07 16.82
N ILE A 16 12.43 4.75 16.79
CA ILE A 16 12.91 3.90 15.71
C ILE A 16 12.20 4.42 14.45
N GLU A 17 12.87 5.29 13.70
CA GLU A 17 12.39 5.72 12.39
C GLU A 17 12.43 4.49 11.50
N HIS A 18 11.31 3.77 11.40
CA HIS A 18 11.17 2.63 10.51
C HIS A 18 11.20 3.15 9.07
N PRO A 19 12.29 2.96 8.31
CA PRO A 19 12.46 3.61 7.00
C PRO A 19 11.77 2.82 5.87
N GLY A 20 10.95 1.84 6.21
CA GLY A 20 10.38 0.85 5.29
C GLY A 20 8.86 0.81 5.32
N TRP A 21 8.31 -0.06 4.48
CA TRP A 21 6.89 -0.37 4.49
C TRP A 21 6.54 -1.21 5.72
N LEU A 22 5.53 -0.76 6.46
CA LEU A 22 4.96 -1.46 7.59
C LEU A 22 3.67 -2.14 7.16
N ARG A 23 3.47 -3.38 7.61
CA ARG A 23 2.22 -4.10 7.40
C ARG A 23 1.23 -3.71 8.49
N ALA A 24 0.03 -3.29 8.08
CA ALA A 24 -1.09 -3.02 8.95
C ALA A 24 -2.06 -4.21 8.99
N ALA A 25 -2.71 -4.44 10.13
CA ALA A 25 -3.73 -5.47 10.29
C ALA A 25 -5.11 -5.01 9.80
N SER A 26 -5.34 -3.69 9.72
CA SER A 26 -6.60 -3.13 9.25
C SER A 26 -6.39 -1.77 8.56
N LEU A 27 -7.40 -1.32 7.79
CA LEU A 27 -7.34 -0.02 7.13
C LEU A 27 -7.23 1.13 8.13
N ALA A 28 -7.82 0.97 9.33
CA ALA A 28 -7.80 1.97 10.39
C ALA A 28 -6.40 2.23 10.95
N GLU A 29 -5.47 1.29 10.80
CA GLU A 29 -4.09 1.42 11.29
C GLU A 29 -3.18 2.21 10.35
N ILE A 30 -3.61 2.50 9.12
CA ILE A 30 -2.84 3.37 8.23
C ILE A 30 -2.92 4.81 8.81
N PRO A 31 -1.79 5.40 9.22
CA PRO A 31 -1.79 6.75 9.77
C PRO A 31 -2.02 7.78 8.65
N SER A 32 -2.65 8.91 8.97
CA SER A 32 -2.88 9.99 8.00
C SER A 32 -1.57 10.60 7.45
N SER A 33 -0.47 10.48 8.20
CA SER A 33 0.89 10.85 7.78
C SER A 33 1.45 9.96 6.65
N ALA A 34 0.86 8.79 6.40
CA ALA A 34 1.20 7.95 5.24
C ALA A 34 0.56 8.46 3.93
N GLY A 35 -0.17 9.57 3.98
CA GLY A 35 -0.82 10.20 2.84
C GLY A 35 -2.34 10.06 2.87
N LYS A 36 -3.01 10.74 1.93
CA LYS A 36 -4.47 10.69 1.82
C LYS A 36 -4.89 9.34 1.24
N ARG A 37 -5.73 8.61 1.98
CA ARG A 37 -6.28 7.34 1.55
C ARG A 37 -7.42 7.55 0.57
N VAL A 38 -7.49 6.67 -0.42
CA VAL A 38 -8.52 6.68 -1.45
C VAL A 38 -9.05 5.27 -1.56
N PHE A 39 -10.36 5.10 -1.43
CA PHE A 39 -11.00 3.80 -1.50
C PHE A 39 -12.00 3.77 -2.65
N PRO A 40 -12.10 2.63 -3.35
CA PRO A 40 -13.08 2.50 -4.41
C PRO A 40 -14.48 2.36 -3.79
N ALA A 41 -15.41 3.20 -4.23
CA ALA A 41 -16.82 3.09 -3.86
C ALA A 41 -17.51 1.88 -4.52
N TYR A 42 -16.87 1.30 -5.53
CA TYR A 42 -17.29 0.10 -6.23
C TYR A 42 -16.20 -0.97 -6.18
N LEU A 43 -16.58 -2.21 -5.89
CA LEU A 43 -15.71 -3.37 -6.02
C LEU A 43 -16.50 -4.49 -6.72
N PRO A 44 -15.95 -5.15 -7.76
CA PRO A 44 -16.60 -6.31 -8.37
C PRO A 44 -16.73 -7.45 -7.35
N GLU A 45 -17.79 -8.25 -7.48
CA GLU A 45 -18.07 -9.39 -6.59
C GLU A 45 -16.98 -10.48 -6.64
N THR A 46 -16.10 -10.45 -7.63
CA THR A 46 -14.95 -11.35 -7.73
C THR A 46 -13.84 -11.02 -6.75
N LEU A 47 -13.84 -9.82 -6.15
CA LEU A 47 -12.81 -9.38 -5.19
C LEU A 47 -13.34 -9.40 -3.76
N ARG A 48 -12.47 -9.77 -2.82
CA ARG A 48 -12.79 -9.84 -1.39
C ARG A 48 -12.54 -8.52 -0.68
N TRP A 49 -13.51 -8.10 0.12
CA TRP A 49 -13.39 -6.99 1.06
C TRP A 49 -13.76 -7.47 2.47
N PRO A 50 -13.05 -7.07 3.54
CA PRO A 50 -11.93 -6.11 3.60
C PRO A 50 -10.60 -6.64 3.03
N PRO A 51 -9.64 -5.76 2.68
CA PRO A 51 -8.32 -6.17 2.22
C PRO A 51 -7.50 -6.81 3.35
N GLU A 52 -6.76 -7.87 3.02
CA GLU A 52 -5.90 -8.59 3.98
C GLU A 52 -4.42 -8.22 3.89
N ARG A 53 -4.03 -7.51 2.82
CA ARG A 53 -2.66 -7.05 2.57
C ARG A 53 -2.67 -5.54 2.58
N ILE A 54 -2.19 -4.95 3.67
CA ILE A 54 -2.24 -3.50 3.88
C ILE A 54 -0.84 -3.06 4.28
N PHE A 55 -0.30 -2.11 3.53
CA PHE A 55 1.01 -1.54 3.76
C PHE A 55 0.93 -0.04 3.88
N HIS A 56 1.76 0.55 4.74
CA HIS A 56 1.95 1.98 4.81
C HIS A 56 3.40 2.34 5.08
N ARG A 57 3.77 3.57 4.72
CA ARG A 57 5.08 4.15 4.97
C ARG A 57 4.90 5.64 5.21
N GLU A 58 5.52 6.17 6.25
CA GLU A 58 5.47 7.61 6.56
C GLU A 58 6.73 8.34 6.09
N LYS A 59 7.88 7.65 6.09
CA LYS A 59 9.19 8.18 5.69
C LYS A 59 9.95 7.15 4.85
N PRO A 60 10.86 7.56 3.94
CA PRO A 60 11.17 8.95 3.59
C PRO A 60 10.12 9.60 2.68
N VAL A 61 9.33 8.80 1.97
CA VAL A 61 8.22 9.27 1.13
C VAL A 61 6.95 8.55 1.59
N PRO A 62 5.92 9.30 2.05
CA PRO A 62 4.64 8.75 2.44
C PRO A 62 3.99 7.91 1.34
N GLY A 63 3.33 6.83 1.74
CA GLY A 63 2.50 6.03 0.85
C GLY A 63 1.74 4.95 1.57
N TRP A 64 0.78 4.35 0.88
CA TRP A 64 -0.03 3.24 1.35
C TRP A 64 -0.39 2.34 0.16
N TRP A 65 -0.50 1.03 0.41
CA TRP A 65 -0.95 0.06 -0.57
C TRP A 65 -1.92 -0.92 0.07
N VAL A 66 -2.99 -1.25 -0.64
CA VAL A 66 -3.94 -2.28 -0.26
C VAL A 66 -4.02 -3.33 -1.35
N GLY A 67 -3.93 -4.59 -0.96
CA GLY A 67 -4.05 -5.76 -1.82
C GLY A 67 -5.38 -6.46 -1.59
N LEU A 68 -6.12 -6.68 -2.66
CA LEU A 68 -7.40 -7.37 -2.71
C LEU A 68 -7.22 -8.70 -3.42
N VAL A 69 -7.67 -9.76 -2.77
CA VAL A 69 -7.60 -11.14 -3.27
C VAL A 69 -8.87 -11.48 -4.04
N SER A 70 -8.76 -12.45 -4.95
CA SER A 70 -9.93 -12.99 -5.64
C SER A 70 -10.72 -13.93 -4.72
N ASN A 71 -12.05 -13.96 -4.89
CA ASN A 71 -12.90 -15.00 -4.28
C ASN A 71 -12.57 -16.40 -4.79
N GLU A 72 -12.09 -16.52 -6.03
CA GLU A 72 -11.73 -17.81 -6.63
C GLU A 72 -10.36 -18.31 -6.19
N LYS A 73 -9.44 -17.38 -5.88
CA LYS A 73 -8.06 -17.66 -5.42
C LYS A 73 -7.70 -16.76 -4.23
N PRO A 74 -8.17 -17.08 -3.02
CA PRO A 74 -7.98 -16.23 -1.84
C PRO A 74 -6.51 -16.02 -1.43
N GLU A 75 -5.61 -16.87 -1.89
CA GLU A 75 -4.18 -16.81 -1.64
C GLU A 75 -3.43 -15.84 -2.59
N GLU A 76 -4.04 -15.48 -3.73
CA GLU A 76 -3.44 -14.61 -4.74
C GLU A 76 -4.05 -13.21 -4.71
N VAL A 77 -3.20 -12.19 -4.60
CA VAL A 77 -3.64 -10.80 -4.78
C VAL A 77 -3.93 -10.55 -6.25
N ALA A 78 -5.18 -10.18 -6.55
CA ALA A 78 -5.64 -9.88 -7.90
C ALA A 78 -5.58 -8.38 -8.22
N LEU A 79 -5.59 -7.53 -7.19
CA LEU A 79 -5.58 -6.07 -7.34
C LEU A 79 -4.78 -5.43 -6.20
N TRP A 80 -3.79 -4.62 -6.56
CA TRP A 80 -3.14 -3.65 -5.68
C TRP A 80 -3.65 -2.25 -6.00
N VAL A 81 -4.12 -1.54 -4.97
CA VAL A 81 -4.48 -0.12 -5.06
C VAL A 81 -3.61 0.65 -4.10
N GLY A 82 -3.02 1.76 -4.52
CA GLY A 82 -2.21 2.53 -3.60
C GLY A 82 -1.51 3.73 -4.17
N SER A 83 -0.80 4.40 -3.27
CA SER A 83 0.08 5.53 -3.53
C SER A 83 1.43 5.25 -2.89
N GLY A 84 2.49 5.70 -3.53
CA GLY A 84 3.84 5.59 -2.98
C GLY A 84 4.87 5.31 -4.04
N SER A 85 6.12 5.57 -3.68
CA SER A 85 7.28 5.37 -4.53
C SER A 85 8.12 4.18 -4.07
N GLU A 86 9.13 3.85 -4.87
CA GLU A 86 10.11 2.84 -4.52
C GLU A 86 10.89 3.16 -3.22
N PRO A 87 11.42 2.14 -2.52
CA PRO A 87 11.21 0.71 -2.78
C PRO A 87 9.75 0.33 -2.55
N LEU A 88 9.22 -0.66 -3.27
CA LEU A 88 7.86 -1.20 -3.05
C LEU A 88 7.86 -2.21 -1.88
N PRO A 89 6.70 -2.47 -1.25
CA PRO A 89 6.53 -3.63 -0.37
C PRO A 89 7.00 -4.92 -1.03
N GLU A 90 7.66 -5.79 -0.25
CA GLU A 90 8.29 -7.02 -0.74
C GLU A 90 7.30 -7.94 -1.47
N GLU A 91 6.06 -8.05 -0.95
CA GLU A 91 5.00 -8.90 -1.48
C GLU A 91 4.66 -8.65 -2.95
N PHE A 92 4.88 -7.43 -3.45
CA PHE A 92 4.66 -7.09 -4.85
C PHE A 92 5.85 -6.36 -5.48
N ALA A 93 7.04 -6.47 -4.88
CA ALA A 93 8.25 -5.88 -5.44
C ALA A 93 8.60 -6.45 -6.83
N TYR A 94 8.11 -7.63 -7.17
CA TYR A 94 8.22 -8.22 -8.52
C TYR A 94 7.43 -7.44 -9.59
N LEU A 95 6.47 -6.59 -9.19
CA LEU A 95 5.70 -5.69 -10.06
C LEU A 95 6.33 -4.30 -10.20
N ARG A 96 7.59 -4.12 -9.76
CA ARG A 96 8.28 -2.82 -9.83
C ARG A 96 8.38 -2.28 -11.25
N GLU A 97 8.79 -3.11 -12.19
CA GLU A 97 8.96 -2.70 -13.59
C GLU A 97 7.63 -2.30 -14.24
N CYS A 98 6.51 -2.89 -13.79
CA CYS A 98 5.14 -2.53 -14.18
C CYS A 98 4.84 -1.03 -13.95
N LEU A 99 5.32 -0.46 -12.83
CA LEU A 99 5.10 0.96 -12.49
C LEU A 99 6.03 1.90 -13.27
N ARG A 100 7.18 1.41 -13.73
CA ARG A 100 8.16 2.20 -14.51
C ARG A 100 7.80 2.23 -15.99
N ASP A 101 7.41 1.08 -16.52
CA ASP A 101 7.06 0.87 -17.92
C ASP A 101 5.92 -0.14 -17.99
N ARG A 102 4.72 0.33 -18.36
CA ARG A 102 3.51 -0.49 -18.40
C ARG A 102 3.64 -1.68 -19.37
N ALA A 103 4.52 -1.60 -20.37
CA ALA A 103 4.77 -2.68 -21.30
C ALA A 103 5.60 -3.83 -20.68
N ARG A 104 6.23 -3.60 -19.52
CA ARG A 104 7.05 -4.59 -18.79
C ARG A 104 6.30 -5.29 -17.66
N CYS A 105 4.98 -5.18 -17.65
CA CYS A 105 4.19 -5.93 -16.71
C CYS A 105 4.33 -7.44 -16.95
N PRO A 106 4.45 -8.26 -15.88
CA PRO A 106 4.38 -9.70 -16.04
C PRO A 106 3.04 -10.11 -16.68
N GLU A 107 3.01 -11.28 -17.29
CA GLU A 107 1.82 -11.75 -18.01
C GLU A 107 0.55 -11.67 -17.15
N GLY A 108 -0.52 -11.16 -17.76
CA GLY A 108 -1.82 -10.93 -17.14
C GLY A 108 -1.90 -9.73 -16.20
N TRP A 109 -0.79 -9.07 -15.86
CA TRP A 109 -0.82 -7.84 -15.07
C TRP A 109 -0.96 -6.59 -15.94
N HIS A 110 -1.71 -5.63 -15.41
CA HIS A 110 -1.94 -4.33 -16.00
C HIS A 110 -1.77 -3.25 -14.94
N VAL A 111 -1.32 -2.06 -15.37
CA VAL A 111 -1.20 -0.89 -14.51
C VAL A 111 -2.07 0.23 -15.05
N PHE A 112 -2.93 0.74 -14.17
CA PHE A 112 -3.71 1.95 -14.36
C PHE A 112 -3.30 2.97 -13.31
N SER A 113 -3.50 4.25 -13.61
CA SER A 113 -3.21 5.32 -12.67
C SER A 113 -4.19 6.47 -12.87
N SER A 114 -4.62 7.08 -11.78
CA SER A 114 -5.37 8.33 -11.80
C SER A 114 -4.73 9.33 -10.84
N ASN A 115 -5.06 10.61 -11.03
CA ASN A 115 -4.69 11.65 -10.08
C ASN A 115 -5.95 12.05 -9.32
N ILE A 116 -5.98 11.75 -8.02
CA ILE A 116 -7.11 12.09 -7.15
C ILE A 116 -6.63 13.21 -6.24
N GLU A 117 -7.17 14.42 -6.45
CA GLU A 117 -6.81 15.63 -5.70
C GLU A 117 -5.30 15.90 -5.58
N GLY A 118 -4.58 15.77 -6.70
CA GLY A 118 -3.13 16.00 -6.74
C GLY A 118 -2.30 14.76 -6.40
N ILE A 119 -2.92 13.66 -5.96
CA ILE A 119 -2.21 12.46 -5.50
C ILE A 119 -2.28 11.38 -6.59
N PRO A 120 -1.13 10.86 -7.06
CA PRO A 120 -1.13 9.73 -7.97
C PRO A 120 -1.57 8.47 -7.20
N VAL A 121 -2.64 7.85 -7.68
CA VAL A 121 -3.11 6.55 -7.21
C VAL A 121 -2.95 5.55 -8.34
N PHE A 122 -2.33 4.42 -8.02
CA PHE A 122 -2.04 3.34 -8.95
C PHE A 122 -2.93 2.14 -8.65
N LEU A 123 -3.39 1.50 -9.73
CA LEU A 123 -4.01 0.19 -9.71
C LEU A 123 -3.09 -0.76 -10.48
N ILE A 124 -2.58 -1.79 -9.81
CA ILE A 124 -1.84 -2.88 -10.46
C ILE A 124 -2.70 -4.12 -10.34
N THR A 125 -3.13 -4.73 -11.44
CA THR A 125 -4.18 -5.75 -11.40
C THR A 125 -4.09 -6.81 -12.47
N ARG A 126 -4.66 -7.98 -12.17
CA ARG A 126 -4.94 -9.07 -13.12
C ARG A 126 -6.43 -9.21 -13.48
N ILE A 127 -7.29 -8.35 -12.95
CA ILE A 127 -8.71 -8.36 -13.28
C ILE A 127 -8.94 -7.80 -14.68
N ASP A 128 -10.16 -7.95 -15.21
CA ASP A 128 -10.49 -7.44 -16.51
C ASP A 128 -10.32 -5.89 -16.56
N PRO A 129 -9.80 -5.34 -17.66
CA PRO A 129 -9.56 -3.90 -17.78
C PRO A 129 -10.80 -3.01 -17.60
N ALA A 130 -12.00 -3.51 -17.92
CA ALA A 130 -13.23 -2.75 -17.78
C ALA A 130 -13.57 -2.54 -16.30
N SER A 131 -13.51 -3.61 -15.49
CA SER A 131 -13.65 -3.53 -14.04
C SER A 131 -12.57 -2.66 -13.41
N ALA A 132 -11.31 -2.79 -13.86
CA ALA A 132 -10.22 -1.95 -13.36
C ALA A 132 -10.47 -0.45 -13.62
N ALA A 133 -10.97 -0.10 -14.82
CA ALA A 133 -11.34 1.28 -15.16
C ALA A 133 -12.53 1.79 -14.33
N GLN A 134 -13.51 0.93 -14.05
CA GLN A 134 -14.64 1.28 -13.19
C GLN A 134 -14.20 1.54 -11.76
N ILE A 135 -13.35 0.68 -11.17
CA ILE A 135 -12.77 0.89 -9.84
C ILE A 135 -12.02 2.22 -9.80
N LEU A 136 -11.20 2.52 -10.83
CA LEU A 136 -10.46 3.78 -10.92
C LEU A 136 -11.36 5.02 -10.93
N THR A 137 -12.52 4.93 -11.60
CA THR A 137 -13.50 6.02 -11.71
C THR A 137 -14.25 6.26 -10.41
N GLU A 138 -14.48 5.20 -9.64
CA GLU A 138 -15.20 5.23 -8.36
C GLU A 138 -14.26 5.41 -7.15
N LEU A 139 -12.97 5.68 -7.38
CA LEU A 139 -12.03 6.03 -6.32
C LEU A 139 -12.41 7.36 -5.68
N LYS A 140 -12.65 7.35 -4.37
CA LYS A 140 -12.96 8.55 -3.60
C LYS A 140 -12.02 8.68 -2.41
N PRO A 141 -11.60 9.91 -2.07
CA PRO A 141 -10.97 10.18 -0.79
C PRO A 141 -11.77 9.62 0.37
N GLU A 142 -11.08 9.06 1.36
CA GLU A 142 -11.71 8.80 2.65
C GLU A 142 -12.08 10.14 3.31
N THR A 143 -13.35 10.27 3.69
CA THR A 143 -13.94 11.47 4.32
C THR A 143 -13.79 11.47 5.82
#